data_AF-A0ABD2FDW9-F1
#
_entry.id   AF-A0ABD2FDW9-F1
#
_cell.length_a   1.000
_cell.length_b   1.000
_cell.length_c   1.000
_cell.angle_alpha   90.00
_cell.angle_beta   90.00
_cell.angle_gamma   90.00
#
_symmetry.space_group_name_H-M   'P 1'
#
loop_
_entity.id
_entity.type
_entity.pdbx_description
1 polymer ?
#
loop_
_entity_poly.entity_id
_entity_poly.type
_entity_poly.pdbx_seq_one_letter_code
_entity_poly.pdbx_strand_id
1 'polypeptide(L)'
;KNNISILLRDLKFSDGGKYTCHVKNPKENNLEHNATIFLQVVDELEEVDNTVTLIILAVVGGVIGLLILILLLKKLITFILKKTREKKKECLVSSSGNDNTENGLPGSKAEEKPPTKV
;
A
#
# COMPACT_ATOMS: atom_id res chain seq x y z
N LYS A 1 -37.55 14.87 26.52
CA LYS A 1 -36.96 14.86 25.18
C LYS A 1 -37.57 16.04 24.43
N ASN A 2 -36.89 17.18 24.38
CA ASN A 2 -37.44 18.43 23.84
C ASN A 2 -36.66 18.75 22.56
N ASN A 3 -37.19 18.34 21.40
CA ASN A 3 -36.62 18.67 20.10
C ASN A 3 -37.39 19.86 19.53
N ILE A 4 -36.66 20.83 18.97
CA ILE A 4 -37.24 21.97 18.25
C ILE A 4 -36.65 21.93 16.84
N SER A 5 -37.52 21.86 15.84
CA SER A 5 -37.15 21.93 14.42
C SER A 5 -38.00 22.97 13.72
N ILE A 6 -37.43 23.64 12.73
CA ILE A 6 -38.08 24.68 11.92
C ILE A 6 -37.90 24.27 10.46
N LEU A 7 -38.95 24.43 9.66
CA LEU A 7 -38.91 24.24 8.21
C LEU A 7 -39.04 25.60 7.53
N LEU A 8 -38.05 25.97 6.72
CA LEU A 8 -38.12 27.12 5.82
C LEU A 8 -38.59 26.63 4.45
N ARG A 9 -39.64 27.26 3.91
CA ARG A 9 -40.16 27.00 2.56
C ARG A 9 -39.77 28.17 1.67
N ASP A 10 -39.60 27.92 0.37
CA ASP A 10 -39.33 28.95 -0.64
C ASP A 10 -38.08 29.79 -0.31
N LEU A 11 -36.97 29.10 0.00
CA LEU A 11 -35.68 29.70 0.38
C LEU A 11 -35.17 30.68 -0.67
N LYS A 12 -34.63 31.81 -0.19
CA LYS A 12 -33.92 32.80 -0.98
C LYS A 12 -32.47 32.88 -0.53
N PHE A 13 -31.58 33.34 -1.41
CA PHE A 13 -30.17 33.57 -1.05
C PHE A 13 -30.00 34.54 0.13
N SER A 14 -30.94 35.48 0.31
CA SER A 14 -30.97 36.40 1.46
C SER A 14 -31.22 35.72 2.81
N ASP A 15 -31.74 34.50 2.80
CA ASP A 15 -31.99 33.72 4.03
C ASP A 15 -30.70 33.05 4.54
N GLY A 16 -29.59 33.12 3.78
CA GLY A 16 -28.30 32.64 4.25
C GLY A 16 -27.77 33.45 5.44
N GLY A 17 -27.25 32.77 6.46
CA GLY A 17 -26.71 33.45 7.64
C GLY A 17 -26.61 32.59 8.90
N LYS A 18 -26.33 33.26 10.02
CA LYS A 18 -26.30 32.62 11.34
C LYS A 18 -27.70 32.58 11.95
N TYR A 19 -28.14 31.39 12.31
CA TYR A 19 -29.38 31.15 13.04
C TYR A 19 -29.02 30.71 14.46
N THR A 20 -29.47 31.45 15.46
CA THR A 20 -29.27 31.09 16.87
C THR A 20 -30.60 30.69 17.47
N CYS A 21 -30.69 29.45 17.94
CA CYS A 21 -31.78 28.98 18.76
C CYS A 21 -31.51 29.38 20.21
N HIS A 22 -32.41 30.16 20.80
CA HIS A 22 -32.38 30.55 22.21
C HIS A 22 -33.43 29.74 22.97
N VAL A 23 -33.00 28.90 23.90
CA VAL A 23 -33.88 28.03 24.68
C VAL A 23 -33.77 28.39 26.14
N LYS A 24 -34.92 28.54 26.80
CA LYS A 24 -35.04 28.80 28.23
C LYS A 24 -35.77 27.65 28.90
N ASN A 25 -35.21 27.09 29.97
CA ASN A 25 -35.82 25.98 30.69
C ASN A 25 -36.37 26.41 32.06
N PRO A 26 -37.69 26.61 32.20
CA PRO A 26 -38.29 26.98 33.48
C PRO A 26 -38.08 25.93 34.58
N LYS A 27 -37.88 24.65 34.21
CA LYS A 27 -37.67 23.55 35.17
C LYS A 27 -36.26 23.54 35.76
N GLU A 28 -35.33 24.29 35.18
CA GLU A 28 -33.93 24.40 35.62
C GLU A 28 -33.62 25.85 36.00
N ASN A 29 -34.48 26.46 36.84
CA ASN A 29 -34.31 27.85 37.28
C ASN A 29 -34.09 28.82 36.11
N ASN A 30 -34.86 28.66 35.02
CA ASN A 30 -34.78 29.53 33.85
C ASN A 30 -33.42 29.53 33.16
N LEU A 31 -32.63 28.45 33.28
CA LEU A 31 -31.34 28.31 32.59
C LEU A 31 -31.51 28.47 31.08
N GLU A 32 -30.59 29.21 30.46
CA GLU A 32 -30.61 29.55 29.05
C GLU A 32 -29.51 28.79 28.30
N HIS A 33 -29.86 28.24 27.14
CA HIS A 33 -28.96 27.55 26.24
C HIS A 33 -29.12 28.08 24.81
N ASN A 34 -27.99 28.28 24.16
CA ASN A 34 -27.93 28.76 22.79
C ASN A 34 -27.27 27.71 21.89
N ALA A 35 -27.83 27.51 20.71
CA ALA A 35 -27.22 26.73 19.65
C ALA A 35 -27.24 27.55 18.36
N THR A 36 -26.06 27.81 17.79
CA THR A 36 -25.93 28.59 16.55
C THR A 36 -25.53 27.67 15.41
N ILE A 37 -26.25 27.76 14.29
CA ILE A 37 -25.91 27.10 13.03
C ILE A 37 -25.69 28.16 11.94
N PHE A 38 -24.96 27.80 10.88
CA PHE A 38 -24.82 28.62 9.69
C PHE A 38 -25.60 27.98 8.54
N LEU A 39 -26.64 28.67 8.07
CA LEU A 39 -27.38 28.28 6.88
C LEU A 39 -26.70 28.88 5.65
N GLN A 40 -26.16 28.02 4.79
CA GLN A 40 -25.69 28.42 3.48
C GLN A 40 -26.73 28.05 2.44
N VAL A 41 -27.21 29.04 1.70
CA VAL A 41 -28.14 28.83 0.58
C VAL A 41 -27.33 28.81 -0.70
N VAL A 42 -27.40 27.71 -1.43
CA VAL A 42 -26.72 27.48 -2.71
C VAL A 42 -27.75 27.14 -3.78
N ASP A 43 -27.40 27.34 -5.04
CA ASP A 43 -28.29 27.06 -6.18
C ASP A 43 -28.46 25.54 -6.40
N GLU A 44 -27.36 24.80 -6.29
CA GLU A 44 -27.33 23.34 -6.42
C GLU A 44 -26.47 22.72 -5.32
N LEU A 45 -26.95 21.60 -4.76
CA LEU A 45 -26.18 20.78 -3.84
C LEU A 45 -25.37 19.78 -4.67
N GLU A 46 -24.17 20.17 -5.06
CA GLU A 46 -23.25 19.22 -5.67
C GLU A 46 -22.73 18.27 -4.59
N GLU A 47 -22.94 16.97 -4.80
CA GLU A 47 -22.23 15.96 -4.04
C GLU A 47 -20.75 16.06 -4.42
N VAL A 48 -19.88 16.21 -3.41
CA VAL A 48 -18.44 16.31 -3.68
C VAL A 48 -17.94 14.98 -4.22
N ASP A 49 -17.65 14.95 -5.51
CA ASP A 49 -17.09 13.79 -6.20
C ASP A 49 -15.65 13.53 -5.75
N ASN A 50 -15.50 12.69 -4.72
CA ASN A 50 -14.21 12.28 -4.17
C ASN A 50 -13.50 11.19 -5.02
N THR A 51 -14.05 10.86 -6.19
CA THR A 51 -13.56 9.82 -7.09
C THR A 51 -12.12 10.07 -7.51
N VAL A 52 -11.78 11.31 -7.89
CA VAL A 52 -10.41 11.68 -8.29
C VAL A 52 -9.43 11.50 -7.13
N THR A 53 -9.83 11.94 -5.93
CA THR A 53 -9.04 11.78 -4.70
C THR A 53 -8.77 10.31 -4.40
N LEU A 54 -9.79 9.44 -4.53
CA LEU A 54 -9.63 8.00 -4.33
C LEU A 54 -8.70 7.35 -5.36
N ILE A 55 -8.79 7.74 -6.63
CA ILE A 55 -7.90 7.24 -7.68
C ILE A 55 -6.44 7.61 -7.36
N ILE A 56 -6.18 8.86 -6.97
CA ILE A 56 -4.83 9.32 -6.62
C ILE A 56 -4.28 8.51 -5.45
N LEU A 57 -5.08 8.32 -4.39
CA LEU A 57 -4.68 7.52 -3.23
C LEU A 57 -4.34 6.07 -3.61
N ALA A 58 -5.15 5.45 -4.47
CA ALA A 58 -4.93 4.08 -4.93
C ALA A 58 -3.64 3.95 -5.75
N VAL A 59 -3.36 4.90 -6.66
CA VAL A 59 -2.14 4.89 -7.48
C VAL A 59 -0.90 5.06 -6.61
N VAL A 60 -0.89 6.05 -5.72
CA VAL A 60 0.25 6.30 -4.82
C VAL A 60 0.50 5.09 -3.91
N GLY A 61 -0.55 4.56 -3.28
CA GLY A 61 -0.46 3.37 -2.44
C GLY A 61 -0.01 2.13 -3.22
N GLY A 62 -0.51 1.96 -4.44
CA GLY A 62 -0.16 0.86 -5.35
C GLY A 62 1.31 0.87 -5.75
N VAL A 63 1.87 2.04 -6.10
CA VAL A 63 3.30 2.16 -6.45
C VAL A 63 4.18 1.82 -5.26
N ILE A 64 3.88 2.36 -4.07
CA ILE A 64 4.65 2.08 -2.85
C ILE A 64 4.54 0.59 -2.48
N GLY A 65 3.33 0.03 -2.52
CA GLY A 65 3.09 -1.37 -2.23
C GLY A 65 3.82 -2.30 -3.20
N LEU A 66 3.82 -1.97 -4.49
CA LEU A 66 4.53 -2.73 -5.52
C LEU A 66 6.04 -2.69 -5.31
N LEU A 67 6.61 -1.52 -4.97
CA LEU A 67 8.04 -1.40 -4.67
C LEU A 67 8.44 -2.29 -3.49
N ILE A 68 7.66 -2.27 -2.39
CA ILE A 68 7.91 -3.11 -1.22
C ILE A 68 7.79 -4.60 -1.60
N LEU A 69 6.77 -4.98 -2.36
CA LEU A 69 6.56 -6.36 -2.81
C LEU A 69 7.75 -6.87 -3.63
N ILE A 70 8.27 -6.07 -4.57
CA ILE A 70 9.45 -6.41 -5.37
C ILE A 70 10.68 -6.62 -4.47
N LEU A 71 10.88 -5.77 -3.47
CA LEU A 71 11.99 -5.92 -2.52
C LEU A 71 11.89 -7.21 -1.70
N LEU A 72 10.69 -7.57 -1.25
CA LEU A 72 10.42 -8.83 -0.53
C LEU A 72 10.67 -10.05 -1.42
N LEU A 73 10.19 -10.03 -2.66
CA LEU A 73 10.43 -11.11 -3.63
C LEU A 73 11.92 -11.29 -3.92
N LYS A 74 12.66 -10.20 -4.15
CA LYS A 74 14.12 -10.26 -4.34
C LYS A 74 14.85 -10.88 -3.13
N LYS A 75 14.45 -10.48 -1.91
CA LYS A 75 14.96 -11.06 -0.66
C LYS A 75 14.68 -12.56 -0.58
N LEU A 76 13.46 -12.98 -0.89
CA LEU A 76 13.05 -14.38 -0.87
C LEU A 76 13.83 -15.22 -1.89
N ILE A 77 13.92 -14.76 -3.13
CA ILE A 77 14.69 -15.47 -4.18
C ILE A 77 16.15 -15.62 -3.78
N THR A 78 16.77 -14.54 -3.28
CA THR A 78 18.16 -14.56 -2.82
C THR A 78 18.35 -15.55 -1.67
N PHE A 79 17.40 -15.59 -0.74
CA PHE A 79 17.40 -16.54 0.38
C PHE A 79 17.31 -18.00 -0.08
N ILE A 80 16.41 -18.31 -1.02
CA ILE A 80 16.27 -19.66 -1.57
C ILE A 80 17.53 -20.08 -2.34
N LEU A 81 18.08 -19.22 -3.20
CA LEU A 81 19.32 -19.50 -3.93
C LEU A 81 20.51 -19.75 -2.98
N LYS A 82 20.65 -18.93 -1.93
CA LYS A 82 21.69 -19.13 -0.90
C LYS A 82 21.50 -20.49 -0.21
N LYS A 83 20.29 -20.84 0.19
CA LYS A 83 19.97 -22.12 0.85
C LYS A 83 20.26 -23.32 -0.06
N THR A 84 19.95 -23.23 -1.36
CA THR A 84 20.25 -24.29 -2.34
C THR A 84 21.76 -24.42 -2.61
N ARG A 85 22.51 -23.31 -2.62
CA ARG A 85 23.98 -23.34 -2.75
C ARG A 85 24.65 -24.01 -1.55
N GLU A 86 24.22 -23.71 -0.33
CA GLU A 86 24.76 -24.37 0.88
C GLU A 86 24.50 -25.89 0.83
N LYS A 87 23.28 -26.32 0.49
CA LYS A 87 22.98 -27.76 0.29
C LYS A 87 23.82 -28.41 -0.81
N LYS A 88 24.10 -27.71 -1.91
CA LYS A 88 24.93 -28.22 -3.01
C LYS A 88 26.41 -28.37 -2.63
N LYS A 89 26.94 -27.48 -1.77
CA LYS A 89 28.33 -27.58 -1.28
C LYS A 89 28.53 -28.78 -0.37
N GLU A 90 27.55 -29.12 0.46
CA GLU A 90 27.62 -30.29 1.34
C GLU A 90 27.60 -31.62 0.57
N CYS A 91 26.87 -31.72 -0.56
CA CYS A 91 26.91 -32.92 -1.41
C CYS A 91 28.20 -33.09 -2.23
N LEU A 92 28.97 -32.01 -2.48
CA LEU A 92 30.24 -32.10 -3.22
C LEU A 92 31.43 -32.41 -2.30
N VAL A 93 31.30 -32.17 -0.99
CA VAL A 93 32.29 -32.54 0.05
C VAL A 93 31.88 -33.86 0.71
N SER A 94 31.72 -34.92 -0.08
CA SER A 94 31.63 -36.32 0.43
C SER A 94 32.15 -37.35 -0.57
N SER A 95 32.88 -36.93 -1.61
CA SER A 95 33.53 -37.85 -2.55
C SER A 95 35.02 -37.56 -2.67
N SER A 96 35.75 -37.91 -1.62
CA SER A 96 37.18 -38.18 -1.69
C SER A 96 37.53 -39.28 -0.68
N GLY A 97 36.94 -40.46 -0.88
CA GLY A 97 37.45 -41.73 -0.36
C GLY A 97 38.22 -42.41 -1.48
N ASN A 98 39.53 -42.51 -1.30
CA ASN A 98 40.54 -43.07 -2.20
C ASN A 98 40.29 -44.56 -2.49
N ASP A 99 40.43 -45.00 -3.75
CA ASP A 99 40.82 -46.38 -4.10
C ASP A 99 41.52 -46.44 -5.48
N ASN A 100 42.84 -46.36 -5.39
CA ASN A 100 43.87 -46.88 -6.30
C ASN A 100 43.44 -48.11 -7.12
N THR A 101 43.42 -47.97 -8.46
CA THR A 101 43.63 -49.08 -9.39
C THR A 101 44.78 -48.71 -10.31
N GLU A 102 45.86 -49.46 -10.16
CA GLU A 102 47.06 -49.41 -10.99
C GLU A 102 46.82 -50.06 -12.37
N ASN A 103 47.68 -49.67 -13.31
CA ASN A 103 47.99 -50.29 -14.62
C ASN A 103 47.02 -50.11 -15.79
N GLY A 104 47.54 -49.46 -16.85
CA GLY A 104 46.95 -49.56 -18.19
C GLY A 104 47.39 -48.53 -19.23
N LEU A 105 48.68 -48.54 -19.59
CA LEU A 105 49.23 -48.16 -20.91
C LEU A 105 49.45 -46.66 -21.26
N PRO A 106 50.63 -46.28 -21.81
CA PRO A 106 51.02 -44.90 -22.04
C PRO A 106 50.79 -44.44 -23.50
N GLY A 107 50.53 -43.14 -23.65
CA GLY A 107 50.90 -42.40 -24.85
C GLY A 107 49.73 -41.91 -25.72
N SER A 108 49.46 -40.60 -25.69
CA SER A 108 50.13 -39.68 -26.61
C SER A 108 49.97 -38.24 -26.15
N LYS A 109 51.03 -37.46 -26.37
CA LYS A 109 51.26 -36.06 -26.00
C LYS A 109 50.26 -35.13 -26.72
N ALA A 110 49.73 -34.09 -26.04
CA ALA A 110 50.18 -32.69 -26.07
C ALA A 110 50.37 -32.15 -27.50
N GLU A 111 49.51 -31.25 -27.98
CA GLU A 111 49.68 -29.78 -28.14
C GLU A 111 48.75 -29.41 -29.33
N GLU A 112 48.20 -28.23 -29.61
CA GLU A 112 48.22 -26.87 -29.09
C GLU A 112 46.98 -26.13 -29.70
N LYS A 113 46.86 -24.84 -29.44
CA LYS A 113 45.69 -23.93 -29.56
C LYS A 113 45.45 -23.36 -31.01
N PRO A 114 44.56 -22.34 -31.23
CA PRO A 114 43.50 -22.19 -32.28
C PRO A 114 43.98 -21.32 -33.50
N PRO A 115 43.19 -20.49 -34.26
CA PRO A 115 41.76 -20.37 -34.68
C PRO A 115 41.58 -20.39 -36.25
N THR A 116 40.39 -20.35 -36.88
CA THR A 116 39.70 -19.14 -37.40
C THR A 116 38.70 -19.51 -38.51
N LYS A 117 37.59 -18.75 -38.55
CA LYS A 117 36.52 -18.58 -39.56
C LYS A 117 36.83 -18.94 -41.03
N VAL A 118 35.82 -19.52 -41.71
CA VAL A 118 35.06 -18.90 -42.80
C VAL A 118 33.58 -19.27 -42.64
#